data_AF-A0A815XU35-F1
#
_entry.id   AF-A0A815XU35-F1
#
_cell.length_a   1.000
_cell.length_b   1.000
_cell.length_c   1.000
_cell.angle_alpha   90.00
_cell.angle_beta   90.00
_cell.angle_gamma   90.00
#
_symmetry.space_group_name_H-M   'P 1'
#
loop_
_entity.id
_entity.type
_entity.pdbx_description
1 polymer ?
#
loop_
_entity_poly.entity_id
_entity_poly.type
_entity_poly.pdbx_seq_one_letter_code
_entity_poly.pdbx_strand_id
1 'polypeptide(L)'
;MTIDPSKISASTTPFALIDEHSASESEKEILFSMHTVFRVDDIKQTVSSNRLWEVQLSLTGDNDPQLATLTERIKGELCGSTGWHRLGDLMIEVGHFNQAEELYNELLKNSSSDSDRAHIYHQLGRLKDDQGQYKEAVSFYEKSLEIYRKTLPEDHSSLAPTYTNIGAAYDNMGNYSKALEFYEKAHKIYEKSLPPNHPDLATSYNNIGGVYDNMGNYSKALEFYDKSLKICEKSLPPNHPDLATSY
;
A
#
# COMPACT_ATOMS: atom_id res chain seq x y z
N MET A 1 -18.15 30.72 43.83
CA MET A 1 -18.68 30.99 42.48
C MET A 1 -18.05 29.99 41.53
N THR A 2 -18.82 28.99 41.12
CA THR A 2 -18.46 27.95 40.14
C THR A 2 -18.67 28.52 38.74
N ILE A 3 -17.67 28.42 37.88
CA ILE A 3 -17.77 28.79 36.46
C ILE A 3 -18.24 27.55 35.69
N ASP A 4 -19.33 27.72 34.95
CA ASP A 4 -19.99 26.69 34.14
C ASP A 4 -19.26 26.52 32.79
N PRO A 5 -18.70 25.33 32.48
CA PRO A 5 -17.97 25.07 31.24
C PRO A 5 -18.83 25.13 29.95
N SER A 6 -20.15 25.20 30.06
CA SER A 6 -21.07 25.17 28.90
C SER A 6 -21.13 26.45 28.06
N LYS A 7 -20.25 27.43 28.28
CA LYS A 7 -20.32 28.77 27.65
C LYS A 7 -19.13 29.22 26.80
N ILE A 8 -18.15 28.37 26.51
CA ILE A 8 -17.04 28.78 25.63
C ILE A 8 -17.28 28.24 24.22
N SER A 9 -17.84 29.08 23.35
CA SER A 9 -18.06 28.80 21.93
C SER A 9 -16.77 28.87 21.14
N ALA A 10 -16.58 27.93 20.21
CA ALA A 10 -15.46 27.87 19.27
C ALA A 10 -15.41 29.08 18.32
N SER A 11 -14.20 29.58 18.04
CA SER A 11 -13.91 30.27 16.77
C SER A 11 -12.44 30.14 16.37
N THR A 12 -12.23 29.41 15.27
CA THR A 12 -11.27 29.67 14.16
C THR A 12 -9.78 29.89 14.43
N THR A 13 -9.00 29.02 13.79
CA THR A 13 -7.55 29.02 13.50
C THR A 13 -7.05 30.30 12.81
N PRO A 14 -5.74 30.60 12.93
CA PRO A 14 -4.82 30.47 11.79
C PRO A 14 -3.45 29.85 12.19
N PHE A 15 -2.95 28.83 11.48
CA PHE A 15 -1.93 28.92 10.41
C PHE A 15 -0.55 29.48 10.85
N ALA A 16 0.52 28.68 10.61
CA ALA A 16 1.97 28.98 10.65
C ALA A 16 2.68 28.79 12.03
N LEU A 17 3.96 28.42 12.21
CA LEU A 17 5.11 27.86 11.45
C LEU A 17 6.30 27.76 12.47
N ILE A 18 7.41 27.10 12.11
CA ILE A 18 8.81 27.25 12.60
C ILE A 18 9.37 26.15 13.55
N ASP A 19 10.34 25.43 12.96
CA ASP A 19 11.71 25.09 13.42
C ASP A 19 12.03 25.03 14.93
N GLU A 20 12.63 23.94 15.39
CA GLU A 20 14.08 23.70 15.37
C GLU A 20 14.40 22.36 16.05
N HIS A 21 15.59 21.85 15.75
CA HIS A 21 16.08 20.50 15.98
C HIS A 21 16.17 20.01 17.44
N SER A 22 15.92 18.69 17.54
CA SER A 22 16.64 17.67 18.33
C SER A 22 16.34 17.53 19.83
N ALA A 23 15.95 16.33 20.25
CA ALA A 23 16.89 15.35 20.84
C ALA A 23 16.18 14.07 21.32
N SER A 24 16.38 12.94 20.63
CA SER A 24 16.55 11.59 21.22
C SER A 24 16.58 10.51 20.13
N GLU A 25 17.62 9.68 20.14
CA GLU A 25 17.68 8.43 19.40
C GLU A 25 16.73 7.41 20.08
N SER A 26 15.53 7.17 19.52
CA SER A 26 14.74 5.90 19.65
C SER A 26 13.23 6.04 19.42
N GLU A 27 12.70 7.20 19.00
CA GLU A 27 11.25 7.37 18.99
C GLU A 27 10.57 6.81 17.73
N LYS A 28 10.04 5.61 17.92
CA LYS A 28 9.00 4.94 17.13
C LYS A 28 7.69 5.75 17.24
N GLU A 29 7.50 6.77 16.43
CA GLU A 29 6.22 7.50 16.35
C GLU A 29 5.60 7.40 14.96
N ILE A 30 4.32 6.99 14.92
CA ILE A 30 3.46 6.91 13.74
C ILE A 30 2.64 8.21 13.67
N LEU A 31 2.79 8.98 12.60
CA LEU A 31 1.90 10.12 12.31
C LEU A 31 0.76 9.69 11.38
N PHE A 32 -0.49 9.78 11.84
CA PHE A 32 -1.65 9.89 10.96
C PHE A 32 -2.08 11.36 10.89
N SER A 33 -2.02 11.98 9.69
CA SER A 33 -2.74 13.24 9.47
C SER A 33 -4.25 12.91 9.43
N MET A 34 -5.15 13.43 10.26
CA MET A 34 -5.06 14.56 11.19
C MET A 34 -5.66 14.21 12.55
N HIS A 35 -4.77 14.09 13.56
CA HIS A 35 -5.01 14.08 15.02
C HIS A 35 -5.01 12.73 15.74
N THR A 36 -4.20 11.75 15.34
CA THR A 36 -3.82 10.71 16.30
C THR A 36 -2.43 10.16 16.10
N VAL A 37 -1.66 10.14 17.20
CA VAL A 37 -0.40 9.41 17.32
C VAL A 37 -0.69 8.16 18.16
N PHE A 38 -0.44 6.98 17.59
CA PHE A 38 -0.42 5.72 18.34
C PHE A 38 0.99 5.17 18.29
N ARG A 39 1.47 4.69 19.43
CA ARG A 39 2.69 3.90 19.47
C ARG A 39 2.31 2.42 19.50
N VAL A 40 2.69 1.68 18.45
CA VAL A 40 2.62 0.22 18.44
C VAL A 40 3.82 -0.28 19.23
N ASP A 41 3.57 -0.79 20.44
CA ASP A 41 4.58 -1.31 21.35
C ASP A 41 4.84 -2.79 21.10
N ASP A 42 4.56 -3.64 22.10
CA ASP A 42 4.81 -5.06 22.07
C ASP A 42 3.67 -5.80 21.35
N ILE A 43 4.05 -6.65 20.42
CA ILE A 43 3.17 -7.65 19.80
C ILE A 43 3.54 -9.00 20.45
N LYS A 44 2.63 -9.58 21.24
CA LYS A 44 2.85 -10.85 21.94
C LYS A 44 1.78 -11.87 21.59
N GLN A 45 2.20 -13.10 21.34
CA GLN A 45 1.29 -14.20 21.07
C GLN A 45 0.75 -14.76 22.39
N THR A 46 -0.58 -14.81 22.56
CA THR A 46 -1.19 -15.41 23.75
C THR A 46 -1.33 -16.94 23.60
N VAL A 47 -0.88 -17.67 24.62
CA VAL A 47 -0.61 -19.13 24.59
C VAL A 47 -1.88 -20.00 24.42
N SER A 48 -3.09 -19.46 24.64
CA SER A 48 -4.30 -20.28 24.71
C SER A 48 -5.02 -20.53 23.38
N SER A 49 -4.62 -19.89 22.27
CA SER A 49 -5.10 -20.25 20.93
C SER A 49 -4.29 -19.54 19.86
N ASN A 50 -3.86 -20.26 18.80
CA ASN A 50 -3.15 -19.78 17.60
C ASN A 50 -3.87 -18.67 16.78
N ARG A 51 -4.80 -17.92 17.37
CA ARG A 51 -5.62 -16.89 16.74
C ARG A 51 -5.69 -15.58 17.53
N LEU A 52 -5.05 -15.48 18.69
CA LEU A 52 -5.09 -14.29 19.54
C LEU A 52 -3.67 -13.73 19.75
N TRP A 53 -3.48 -12.54 19.19
CA TRP A 53 -2.30 -11.70 19.38
C TRP A 53 -2.69 -10.56 20.31
N GLU A 54 -1.89 -10.34 21.35
CA GLU A 54 -1.98 -9.15 22.19
C GLU A 54 -1.08 -8.08 21.57
N VAL A 55 -1.70 -7.04 21.01
CA VAL A 55 -1.01 -5.85 20.52
C VAL A 55 -1.22 -4.75 21.54
N GLN A 56 -0.15 -4.35 22.22
CA GLN A 56 -0.16 -3.21 23.11
C GLN A 56 -0.06 -1.92 22.26
N LEU A 57 -1.13 -1.14 22.29
CA LEU A 57 -1.20 0.17 21.65
C LEU A 57 -1.14 1.22 22.76
N SER A 58 -0.09 2.02 22.79
CA SER A 58 0.02 3.16 23.69
C SER A 58 -0.47 4.41 22.99
N LEU A 59 -1.46 5.06 23.57
CA LEU A 59 -2.00 6.33 23.12
C LEU A 59 -1.00 7.44 23.46
N THR A 60 -0.32 7.99 22.45
CA THR A 60 0.54 9.15 22.65
C THR A 60 -0.31 10.41 22.47
N GLY A 61 -0.97 10.79 23.56
CA GLY A 61 -1.47 12.14 23.79
C GLY A 61 -2.72 12.55 23.03
N ASP A 62 -3.87 11.92 23.28
CA ASP A 62 -5.14 12.65 23.50
C ASP A 62 -6.26 11.72 23.98
N ASN A 63 -6.86 12.02 25.14
CA ASN A 63 -7.98 11.29 25.74
C ASN A 63 -9.31 11.57 25.01
N ASP A 64 -9.38 11.37 23.69
CA ASP A 64 -10.63 11.52 22.95
C ASP A 64 -11.48 10.23 23.04
N PRO A 65 -12.72 10.27 23.59
CA PRO A 65 -13.62 9.11 23.66
C PRO A 65 -14.02 8.55 22.28
N GLN A 66 -14.05 9.37 21.23
CA GLN A 66 -14.29 8.91 19.86
C GLN A 66 -13.14 8.05 19.35
N LEU A 67 -11.92 8.35 19.82
CA LEU A 67 -10.71 7.65 19.45
C LEU A 67 -10.59 6.28 20.11
N ALA A 68 -10.93 6.17 21.40
CA ALA A 68 -11.06 4.88 22.08
C ALA A 68 -12.08 3.96 21.38
N THR A 69 -13.16 4.55 20.87
CA THR A 69 -14.19 3.84 20.09
C THR A 69 -13.65 3.38 18.73
N LEU A 70 -12.80 4.18 18.07
CA LEU A 70 -12.15 3.81 16.81
C LEU A 70 -11.10 2.72 17.00
N THR A 71 -10.31 2.78 18.08
CA THR A 71 -9.34 1.73 18.44
C THR A 71 -10.03 0.41 18.79
N GLU A 72 -11.10 0.44 19.59
CA GLU A 72 -11.90 -0.75 19.86
C GLU A 72 -12.64 -1.26 18.61
N ARG A 73 -12.96 -0.38 17.67
CA ARG A 73 -13.51 -0.77 16.36
C ARG A 73 -12.45 -1.39 15.45
N ILE A 74 -11.22 -0.87 15.39
CA ILE A 74 -10.09 -1.49 14.67
C ILE A 74 -9.75 -2.86 15.28
N LYS A 75 -9.73 -2.97 16.63
CA LYS A 75 -9.60 -4.26 17.34
C LYS A 75 -10.76 -5.22 17.04
N GLY A 76 -11.99 -4.71 16.93
CA GLY A 76 -13.15 -5.52 16.54
C GLY A 76 -13.13 -5.94 15.06
N GLU A 77 -12.59 -5.10 14.18
CA GLU A 77 -12.41 -5.35 12.74
C GLU A 77 -11.19 -6.25 12.44
N LEU A 78 -10.27 -6.42 13.40
CA LEU A 78 -9.16 -7.40 13.38
C LEU A 78 -9.63 -8.87 13.51
N CYS A 79 -10.93 -9.12 13.55
CA CYS A 79 -11.51 -10.46 13.61
C CYS A 79 -11.49 -11.14 12.22
N GLY A 80 -10.31 -11.61 11.77
CA GLY A 80 -10.14 -12.35 10.52
C GLY A 80 -8.79 -12.08 9.85
N SER A 81 -8.44 -12.85 8.81
CA SER A 81 -7.19 -12.65 8.05
C SER A 81 -7.14 -11.26 7.39
N THR A 82 -8.29 -10.72 6.98
CA THR A 82 -8.45 -9.41 6.36
C THR A 82 -8.06 -8.23 7.27
N GLY A 83 -8.32 -8.32 8.58
CA GLY A 83 -7.96 -7.25 9.51
C GLY A 83 -6.45 -7.14 9.70
N TRP A 84 -5.76 -8.28 9.80
CA TRP A 84 -4.31 -8.32 9.94
C TRP A 84 -3.58 -7.85 8.67
N HIS A 85 -4.11 -8.18 7.48
CA HIS A 85 -3.55 -7.65 6.24
C HIS A 85 -3.64 -6.12 6.17
N ARG A 86 -4.78 -5.53 6.58
CA ARG A 86 -4.94 -4.07 6.65
C ARG A 86 -3.96 -3.41 7.61
N LEU A 87 -3.72 -4.03 8.77
CA LEU A 87 -2.73 -3.52 9.72
C LEU A 87 -1.33 -3.52 9.12
N GLY A 88 -0.95 -4.62 8.44
CA GLY A 88 0.34 -4.70 7.74
C GLY A 88 0.47 -3.67 6.62
N ASP A 89 -0.58 -3.45 5.83
CA ASP A 89 -0.59 -2.46 4.75
C ASP A 89 -0.37 -1.04 5.31
N LEU A 90 -1.06 -0.71 6.40
CA LEU A 90 -0.92 0.56 7.10
C LEU A 90 0.49 0.74 7.67
N MET A 91 1.08 -0.31 8.22
CA MET A 91 2.46 -0.27 8.71
C MET A 91 3.45 0.00 7.57
N ILE A 92 3.24 -0.59 6.39
CA ILE A 92 4.06 -0.31 5.19
C ILE A 92 3.92 1.16 4.79
N GLU A 93 2.69 1.68 4.69
CA GLU A 93 2.42 3.07 4.27
C GLU A 93 3.04 4.12 5.20
N VAL A 94 3.09 3.85 6.50
CA VAL A 94 3.71 4.74 7.49
C VAL A 94 5.24 4.49 7.62
N GLY A 95 5.80 3.51 6.89
CA GLY A 95 7.24 3.23 6.90
C GLY A 95 7.72 2.34 8.05
N HIS A 96 6.82 1.69 8.77
CA HIS A 96 7.11 0.73 9.85
C HIS A 96 7.45 -0.66 9.30
N PHE A 97 8.41 -0.71 8.39
CA PHE A 97 8.72 -1.91 7.60
C PHE A 97 9.11 -3.12 8.46
N ASN A 98 9.89 -2.94 9.53
CA ASN A 98 10.29 -4.07 10.39
C ASN A 98 9.08 -4.71 11.10
N GLN A 99 8.14 -3.90 11.60
CA GLN A 99 6.94 -4.39 12.28
C GLN A 99 5.98 -5.06 11.28
N ALA A 100 5.84 -4.48 10.08
CA ALA A 100 5.08 -5.09 9.01
C ALA A 100 5.66 -6.46 8.61
N GLU A 101 6.99 -6.55 8.49
CA GLU A 101 7.68 -7.78 8.12
C GLU A 101 7.53 -8.87 9.19
N GLU A 102 7.67 -8.53 10.47
CA GLU A 102 7.40 -9.44 11.59
C GLU A 102 5.96 -9.96 11.54
N LEU A 103 4.98 -9.06 11.38
CA LEU A 103 3.56 -9.40 11.28
C LEU A 103 3.30 -10.37 10.12
N TYR A 104 3.74 -10.05 8.90
CA TYR A 104 3.50 -10.89 7.73
C TYR A 104 4.22 -12.25 7.83
N ASN A 105 5.42 -12.30 8.41
CA ASN A 105 6.09 -13.58 8.65
C ASN A 105 5.32 -14.46 9.64
N GLU A 106 4.72 -13.87 10.67
CA GLU A 106 3.87 -14.60 11.60
C GLU A 106 2.53 -15.04 10.99
N LEU A 107 1.90 -14.19 10.17
CA LEU A 107 0.72 -14.58 9.39
C LEU A 107 1.05 -15.73 8.44
N LEU A 108 2.23 -15.70 7.81
CA LEU A 108 2.66 -16.75 6.88
C LEU A 108 2.80 -18.10 7.58
N LYS A 109 3.36 -18.14 8.80
CA LYS A 109 3.47 -19.38 9.60
C LYS A 109 2.11 -19.96 9.99
N ASN A 110 1.15 -19.10 10.28
CA ASN A 110 -0.19 -19.49 10.74
C ASN A 110 -1.22 -19.65 9.61
N SER A 111 -0.85 -19.27 8.38
CA SER A 111 -1.74 -19.35 7.22
C SER A 111 -2.00 -20.81 6.82
N SER A 112 -3.27 -21.16 6.68
CA SER A 112 -3.72 -22.48 6.22
C SER A 112 -4.24 -22.46 4.78
N SER A 113 -4.40 -21.28 4.19
CA SER A 113 -4.96 -21.07 2.85
C SER A 113 -3.86 -20.62 1.89
N ASP A 114 -3.79 -21.25 0.72
CA ASP A 114 -2.88 -20.83 -0.34
C ASP A 114 -3.20 -19.41 -0.83
N SER A 115 -4.47 -19.00 -0.82
CA SER A 115 -4.86 -17.63 -1.15
C SER A 115 -4.28 -16.61 -0.17
N ASP A 116 -4.32 -16.92 1.13
CA ASP A 116 -3.75 -16.04 2.17
C ASP A 116 -2.22 -15.98 2.03
N ARG A 117 -1.57 -17.13 1.79
CA ARG A 117 -0.11 -17.19 1.56
C ARG A 117 0.32 -16.36 0.35
N ALA A 118 -0.43 -16.45 -0.75
CA ALA A 118 -0.16 -15.67 -1.94
C ALA A 118 -0.26 -14.17 -1.68
N HIS A 119 -1.28 -13.74 -0.93
CA HIS A 119 -1.45 -12.35 -0.54
C HIS A 119 -0.32 -11.87 0.39
N ILE A 120 0.03 -12.66 1.41
CA ILE A 120 1.12 -12.33 2.34
C ILE A 120 2.46 -12.19 1.60
N TYR A 121 2.76 -13.10 0.67
CA TYR A 121 3.96 -12.96 -0.17
C TYR A 121 3.92 -11.73 -1.06
N HIS A 122 2.76 -11.35 -1.59
CA HIS A 122 2.63 -10.10 -2.33
C HIS A 122 2.98 -8.89 -1.44
N GLN A 123 2.47 -8.84 -0.21
CA GLN A 123 2.74 -7.72 0.69
C GLN A 123 4.18 -7.68 1.20
N LEU A 124 4.80 -8.83 1.47
CA LEU A 124 6.25 -8.90 1.73
C LEU A 124 7.06 -8.40 0.54
N GLY A 125 6.61 -8.69 -0.69
CA GLY A 125 7.22 -8.13 -1.90
C GLY A 125 7.13 -6.61 -1.93
N ARG A 126 5.95 -6.04 -1.68
CA ARG A 126 5.73 -4.58 -1.63
C ARG A 126 6.57 -3.92 -0.55
N LEU A 127 6.62 -4.50 0.64
CA LEU A 127 7.46 -4.05 1.73
C LEU A 127 8.94 -3.96 1.31
N LYS A 128 9.46 -5.00 0.64
CA LYS A 128 10.84 -5.00 0.15
C LYS A 128 11.06 -4.00 -0.98
N ASP A 129 10.08 -3.78 -1.84
CA ASP A 129 10.12 -2.78 -2.91
C ASP A 129 10.23 -1.36 -2.34
N ASP A 130 9.40 -1.04 -1.34
CA ASP A 130 9.41 0.25 -0.63
C ASP A 130 10.73 0.48 0.15
N GLN A 131 11.39 -0.60 0.59
CA GLN A 131 12.74 -0.57 1.17
C GLN A 131 13.87 -0.44 0.11
N GLY A 132 13.54 -0.42 -1.19
CA GLY A 132 14.52 -0.43 -2.29
C GLY A 132 15.22 -1.78 -2.50
N GLN A 133 14.77 -2.85 -1.84
CA GLN A 133 15.31 -4.21 -1.93
C GLN A 133 14.68 -4.98 -3.10
N TYR A 134 14.78 -4.44 -4.32
CA TYR A 134 14.06 -4.91 -5.51
C TYR A 134 14.25 -6.40 -5.85
N LYS A 135 15.44 -6.96 -5.64
CA LYS A 135 15.69 -8.39 -5.89
C LYS A 135 14.91 -9.29 -4.93
N GLU A 136 14.82 -8.89 -3.67
CA GLU A 136 14.05 -9.62 -2.65
C GLU A 136 12.55 -9.45 -2.92
N ALA A 137 12.12 -8.24 -3.29
CA ALA A 137 10.76 -7.95 -3.71
C ALA A 137 10.29 -8.89 -4.83
N VAL A 138 11.08 -8.99 -5.92
CA VAL A 138 10.80 -9.92 -7.04
C VAL A 138 10.68 -11.36 -6.55
N SER A 139 11.57 -11.82 -5.66
CA SER A 139 11.49 -13.20 -5.13
C SER A 139 10.18 -13.46 -4.40
N PHE A 140 9.69 -12.50 -3.61
CA PHE A 140 8.41 -12.62 -2.91
C PHE A 140 7.22 -12.57 -3.87
N TYR A 141 7.23 -11.65 -4.83
CA TYR A 141 6.18 -11.59 -5.86
C TYR A 141 6.13 -12.86 -6.73
N GLU A 142 7.26 -13.46 -7.07
CA GLU A 142 7.31 -14.72 -7.81
C GLU A 142 6.71 -15.88 -7.00
N LYS A 143 6.96 -15.95 -5.68
CA LYS A 143 6.28 -16.91 -4.79
C LYS A 143 4.77 -16.71 -4.75
N SER A 144 4.32 -15.46 -4.71
CA SER A 144 2.89 -15.11 -4.79
C SER A 144 2.27 -15.59 -6.11
N LEU A 145 2.92 -15.27 -7.24
CA LEU A 145 2.48 -15.71 -8.57
C LEU A 145 2.45 -17.23 -8.72
N GLU A 146 3.43 -17.94 -8.17
CA GLU A 146 3.46 -19.40 -8.25
C GLU A 146 2.20 -20.01 -7.62
N ILE A 147 1.76 -19.46 -6.50
CA ILE A 147 0.53 -19.92 -5.83
C ILE A 147 -0.71 -19.50 -6.61
N TYR A 148 -0.78 -18.24 -7.06
CA TYR A 148 -1.92 -17.78 -7.85
C TYR A 148 -2.08 -18.55 -9.16
N ARG A 149 -0.99 -18.89 -9.86
CA ARG A 149 -1.05 -19.70 -11.09
C ARG A 149 -1.54 -21.13 -10.88
N LYS A 150 -1.40 -21.68 -9.66
CA LYS A 150 -1.93 -23.00 -9.30
C LYS A 150 -3.41 -22.97 -8.96
N THR A 151 -3.92 -21.81 -8.53
CA THR A 151 -5.25 -21.68 -7.92
C THR A 151 -6.23 -20.89 -8.79
N LEU A 152 -5.73 -20.05 -9.69
CA LEU A 152 -6.50 -19.13 -10.52
C LEU A 152 -6.23 -19.38 -12.01
N PRO A 153 -7.21 -19.07 -12.89
CA PRO A 153 -6.98 -19.03 -14.33
C PRO A 153 -5.86 -18.05 -14.73
N GLU A 154 -5.20 -18.31 -15.86
CA GLU A 154 -4.05 -17.54 -16.35
C GLU A 154 -4.37 -16.04 -16.59
N ASP A 155 -5.61 -15.72 -16.93
CA ASP A 155 -6.09 -14.36 -17.17
C ASP A 155 -6.84 -13.74 -15.97
N HIS A 156 -6.72 -14.31 -14.76
CA HIS A 156 -7.44 -13.80 -13.60
C HIS A 156 -6.96 -12.40 -13.20
N SER A 157 -7.89 -11.47 -12.97
CA SER A 157 -7.59 -10.04 -12.69
C SER A 157 -6.64 -9.83 -11.51
N SER A 158 -6.72 -10.68 -10.47
CA SER A 158 -5.81 -10.64 -9.31
C SER A 158 -4.32 -10.90 -9.63
N LEU A 159 -3.99 -11.42 -10.81
CA LEU A 159 -2.60 -11.60 -11.23
C LEU A 159 -1.96 -10.28 -11.71
N ALA A 160 -2.76 -9.34 -12.21
CA ALA A 160 -2.26 -8.12 -12.83
C ALA A 160 -1.46 -7.23 -11.85
N PRO A 161 -1.91 -6.97 -10.61
CA PRO A 161 -1.12 -6.18 -9.66
C PRO A 161 0.25 -6.79 -9.36
N THR A 162 0.34 -8.12 -9.20
CA THR A 162 1.62 -8.78 -8.94
C THR A 162 2.56 -8.70 -10.14
N TYR A 163 2.04 -8.82 -11.37
CA TYR A 163 2.85 -8.59 -12.57
C TYR A 163 3.32 -7.13 -12.68
N THR A 164 2.45 -6.16 -12.40
CA THR A 164 2.81 -4.73 -12.37
C THR A 164 3.95 -4.47 -11.40
N ASN A 165 3.88 -4.99 -10.17
CA ASN A 165 4.92 -4.74 -9.17
C ASN A 165 6.26 -5.43 -9.51
N ILE A 166 6.23 -6.63 -10.11
CA ILE A 166 7.47 -7.23 -10.65
C ILE A 166 8.05 -6.38 -11.77
N GLY A 167 7.20 -5.85 -12.65
CA GLY A 167 7.60 -4.93 -13.71
C GLY A 167 8.31 -3.69 -13.15
N ALA A 168 7.71 -3.07 -12.13
CA ALA A 168 8.27 -1.91 -11.42
C ALA A 168 9.62 -2.22 -10.76
N ALA A 169 9.72 -3.33 -10.04
CA ALA A 169 10.98 -3.75 -9.43
C ALA A 169 12.09 -3.96 -10.48
N TYR A 170 11.77 -4.53 -11.65
CA TYR A 170 12.74 -4.67 -12.75
C TYR A 170 13.11 -3.34 -13.39
N ASP A 171 12.16 -2.42 -13.55
CA ASP A 171 12.41 -1.08 -14.08
C ASP A 171 13.35 -0.29 -13.15
N ASN A 172 13.09 -0.31 -11.85
CA ASN A 172 13.95 0.28 -10.81
C ASN A 172 15.37 -0.32 -10.79
N MET A 173 15.51 -1.59 -11.17
CA MET A 173 16.82 -2.24 -11.35
C MET A 173 17.51 -1.94 -12.69
N GLY A 174 16.87 -1.17 -13.58
CA GLY A 174 17.36 -0.89 -14.94
C GLY A 174 17.23 -2.07 -15.91
N ASN A 175 16.49 -3.12 -15.54
CA ASN A 175 16.24 -4.27 -16.41
C ASN A 175 14.96 -4.06 -17.22
N TYR A 176 15.03 -3.10 -18.15
CA TYR A 176 13.90 -2.65 -18.94
C TYR A 176 13.25 -3.76 -19.78
N SER A 177 14.03 -4.73 -20.29
CA SER A 177 13.49 -5.84 -21.06
C SER A 177 12.56 -6.72 -20.23
N LYS A 178 12.92 -7.01 -18.98
CA LYS A 178 12.05 -7.78 -18.08
C LYS A 178 10.89 -6.92 -17.59
N ALA A 179 11.12 -5.64 -17.31
CA ALA A 179 10.05 -4.72 -16.91
C ALA A 179 8.92 -4.70 -17.96
N LEU A 180 9.26 -4.54 -19.24
CA LEU A 180 8.31 -4.60 -20.35
C LEU A 180 7.57 -5.94 -20.41
N GLU A 181 8.27 -7.08 -20.29
CA GLU A 181 7.64 -8.40 -20.33
C GLU A 181 6.54 -8.54 -19.25
N PHE A 182 6.81 -8.04 -18.04
CA PHE A 182 5.87 -8.12 -16.92
C PHE A 182 4.74 -7.09 -17.02
N TYR A 183 5.04 -5.86 -17.43
CA TYR A 183 4.00 -4.85 -17.67
C TYR A 183 3.07 -5.23 -18.82
N GLU A 184 3.57 -5.83 -19.90
CA GLU A 184 2.74 -6.33 -21.01
C GLU A 184 1.80 -7.47 -20.56
N LYS A 185 2.26 -8.36 -19.67
CA LYS A 185 1.41 -9.39 -19.07
C LYS A 185 0.30 -8.78 -18.21
N ALA A 186 0.62 -7.80 -17.37
CA ALA A 186 -0.37 -7.07 -16.58
C ALA A 186 -1.38 -6.36 -17.48
N HIS A 187 -0.90 -5.63 -18.49
CA HIS A 187 -1.72 -4.91 -19.45
C HIS A 187 -2.72 -5.82 -20.17
N LYS A 188 -2.28 -6.98 -20.65
CA LYS A 188 -3.15 -7.96 -21.32
C LYS A 188 -4.27 -8.49 -20.41
N ILE A 189 -4.01 -8.64 -19.11
CA ILE A 189 -5.04 -9.03 -18.15
C ILE A 189 -6.02 -7.88 -17.94
N TYR A 190 -5.53 -6.66 -17.75
CA TYR A 190 -6.37 -5.47 -17.61
C TYR A 190 -7.26 -5.26 -18.85
N GLU A 191 -6.71 -5.42 -20.06
CA GLU A 191 -7.45 -5.25 -21.32
C GLU A 191 -8.62 -6.25 -21.44
N LYS A 192 -8.43 -7.48 -20.97
CA LYS A 192 -9.49 -8.50 -20.98
C LYS A 192 -10.52 -8.34 -19.86
N SER A 193 -10.10 -7.83 -18.71
CA SER A 193 -10.91 -7.85 -17.48
C SER A 193 -11.61 -6.53 -17.17
N LEU A 194 -11.16 -5.42 -17.76
CA LEU A 194 -11.66 -4.08 -17.44
C LEU A 194 -12.37 -3.42 -18.63
N PRO A 195 -13.30 -2.50 -18.37
CA PRO A 195 -13.87 -1.64 -19.40
C PRO A 195 -12.78 -0.81 -20.12
N PRO A 196 -12.95 -0.48 -21.41
CA PRO A 196 -11.91 0.21 -22.20
C PRO A 196 -11.39 1.54 -21.64
N ASN A 197 -12.17 2.22 -20.79
CA ASN A 197 -11.80 3.51 -20.19
C ASN A 197 -11.40 3.38 -18.70
N HIS A 198 -11.04 2.20 -18.22
CA HIS A 198 -10.70 2.00 -16.81
C HIS A 198 -9.36 2.67 -16.45
N PRO A 199 -9.22 3.36 -15.30
CA PRO A 199 -7.97 4.00 -14.88
C PRO A 199 -6.74 3.07 -14.84
N ASP A 200 -6.91 1.82 -14.41
CA ASP A 200 -5.82 0.83 -14.42
C ASP A 200 -5.28 0.54 -15.83
N LEU A 201 -6.09 0.66 -16.89
CA LEU A 201 -5.60 0.55 -18.27
C LEU A 201 -4.70 1.73 -18.62
N ALA A 202 -5.09 2.95 -18.25
CA ALA A 202 -4.25 4.13 -18.43
C ALA A 202 -2.91 3.97 -17.67
N THR A 203 -2.99 3.55 -16.41
CA THR A 203 -1.80 3.29 -15.57
C THR A 203 -0.88 2.26 -16.21
N SER A 204 -1.42 1.16 -16.74
CA SER A 204 -0.62 0.14 -17.41
C SER A 204 0.08 0.64 -18.69
N TYR A 205 -0.57 1.53 -19.45
CA TYR A 205 0.08 2.20 -20.59
C TYR A 205 1.17 3.18 -20.13
N ASN A 206 0.93 3.95 -19.07
CA ASN A 206 1.94 4.84 -18.49
C ASN A 206 3.18 4.05 -18.04
N ASN A 207 3.00 2.91 -17.37
CA ASN A 207 4.13 2.09 -16.93
C ASN A 207 4.98 1.59 -18.12
N ILE A 208 4.35 1.15 -19.20
CA ILE A 208 5.06 0.74 -20.43
C ILE A 208 5.75 1.95 -21.09
N GLY A 209 5.08 3.10 -21.14
CA GLY A 209 5.64 4.35 -21.64
C GLY A 209 6.88 4.79 -20.86
N GLY A 210 6.82 4.70 -19.53
CA GLY A 210 7.91 4.99 -18.60
C GLY A 210 9.15 4.15 -18.87
N VAL A 211 8.98 2.84 -19.09
CA VAL A 211 10.13 1.98 -19.43
C VAL A 211 10.75 2.38 -20.77
N TYR A 212 9.95 2.71 -21.79
CA TYR A 212 10.49 3.19 -23.07
C TYR A 212 11.20 4.55 -22.94
N ASP A 213 10.71 5.43 -22.08
CA ASP A 213 11.34 6.72 -21.76
C ASP A 213 12.70 6.51 -21.08
N ASN A 214 12.76 5.63 -20.07
CA ASN A 214 13.99 5.21 -19.38
C ASN A 214 15.02 4.59 -20.34
N MET A 215 14.57 3.95 -21.42
CA MET A 215 15.42 3.40 -22.49
C MET A 215 15.88 4.46 -23.51
N GLY A 216 15.40 5.71 -23.43
CA GLY A 216 15.63 6.77 -24.40
C GLY A 216 14.84 6.62 -25.70
N ASN A 217 13.83 5.73 -25.74
CA ASN A 217 12.95 5.53 -26.89
C ASN A 217 11.72 6.44 -26.79
N TYR A 218 11.95 7.73 -26.87
CA TYR A 218 10.93 8.77 -26.70
C TYR A 218 9.76 8.63 -27.66
N SER A 219 10.00 8.16 -28.89
CA SER A 219 8.91 7.96 -29.87
C SER A 219 7.91 6.89 -29.42
N LYS A 220 8.39 5.78 -28.84
CA LYS A 220 7.50 4.76 -28.29
C LYS A 220 6.87 5.22 -26.98
N ALA A 221 7.64 5.87 -26.11
CA ALA A 221 7.13 6.41 -24.86
C ALA A 221 5.92 7.32 -25.11
N LEU A 222 6.04 8.27 -26.03
CA LEU A 222 4.95 9.17 -26.44
C LEU A 222 3.73 8.43 -26.99
N GLU A 223 3.91 7.36 -27.76
CA GLU A 223 2.79 6.55 -28.26
C GLU A 223 2.00 5.92 -27.10
N PHE A 224 2.68 5.42 -26.07
CA PHE A 224 2.06 4.81 -24.91
C PHE A 224 1.44 5.84 -23.97
N TYR A 225 2.10 6.97 -23.73
CA TYR A 225 1.53 8.07 -22.96
C TYR A 225 0.28 8.66 -23.62
N ASP A 226 0.26 8.82 -24.94
CA ASP A 226 -0.94 9.27 -25.68
C ASP A 226 -2.12 8.29 -25.53
N LYS A 227 -1.86 6.98 -25.52
CA LYS A 227 -2.90 5.97 -25.24
C LYS A 227 -3.45 6.09 -23.81
N SER A 228 -2.58 6.32 -22.83
CA SER A 228 -2.96 6.55 -21.44
C SER A 228 -3.82 7.81 -21.28
N LEU A 229 -3.36 8.94 -21.83
CA LEU A 229 -4.06 10.23 -21.80
C LEU A 229 -5.45 10.12 -22.41
N LYS A 230 -5.60 9.46 -23.56
CA LYS A 230 -6.90 9.23 -24.21
C LYS A 230 -7.90 8.47 -23.35
N ILE A 231 -7.42 7.60 -22.44
CA ILE A 231 -8.29 6.91 -21.48
C ILE A 231 -8.67 7.87 -20.37
N CYS A 232 -7.71 8.58 -19.77
CA CYS A 232 -7.93 9.56 -18.71
C CYS A 232 -8.92 10.66 -19.13
N GLU A 233 -8.79 11.21 -20.35
CA GLU A 233 -9.70 12.24 -20.88
C GLU A 233 -11.16 11.75 -21.02
N LYS A 234 -11.37 10.45 -21.20
CA LYS A 234 -12.71 9.85 -21.33
C LYS A 234 -13.32 9.43 -20.00
N SER A 235 -12.48 9.13 -19.01
CA SER A 235 -12.90 8.57 -17.73
C SER A 235 -12.99 9.60 -16.62
N LEU A 236 -12.26 10.71 -16.72
CA LEU A 236 -12.15 11.71 -15.68
C LEU A 236 -12.74 13.06 -16.12
N PRO A 237 -13.38 13.81 -15.19
CA PRO A 237 -13.78 15.17 -15.49
C PRO A 237 -12.55 16.06 -15.76
N PRO A 238 -12.68 17.15 -16.54
CA PRO A 238 -11.55 17.97 -16.99
C PRO A 238 -10.65 18.56 -15.90
N ASN A 239 -11.10 18.60 -14.65
CA ASN A 239 -10.38 19.15 -13.50
C ASN A 239 -9.85 18.06 -12.54
N HIS A 240 -9.82 16.79 -12.94
CA HIS A 240 -9.33 15.71 -12.09
C HIS A 240 -7.80 15.75 -11.96
N PRO A 241 -7.22 15.64 -10.75
CA PRO A 241 -5.76 15.66 -10.54
C PRO A 241 -5.00 14.65 -11.41
N ASP A 242 -5.52 13.44 -11.55
CA ASP A 242 -4.89 12.40 -12.37
C ASP A 242 -4.83 12.75 -13.88
N LEU A 243 -5.70 13.65 -14.35
CA LEU A 243 -5.63 14.17 -15.72
C LEU A 243 -4.46 15.16 -15.87
N ALA A 244 -4.17 15.95 -14.82
CA ALA A 244 -3.03 16.87 -14.83
C ALA A 244 -1.68 16.14 -14.86
N THR A 245 -1.59 14.93 -14.27
CA THR A 245 -0.38 14.09 -14.34
C THR A 245 -0.22 13.35 -15.67
N SER A 246 -1.21 13.43 -16.57
CA SER A 246 -1.20 12.77 -17.88
C SER A 246 -0.88 13.68 -19.07
N TYR A 247 -0.81 15.01 -18.87
CA TYR A 247 -0.38 16.01 -19.88
C TYR A 247 1.10 16.34 -19.74
#